data_AF-A0A7T5UP85-F1
#
_entry.id   AF-A0A7T5UP85-F1
#
_cell.length_a   1.000
_cell.length_b   1.000
_cell.length_c   1.000
_cell.angle_alpha   90.00
_cell.angle_beta   90.00
_cell.angle_gamma   90.00
#
_symmetry.space_group_name_H-M   'P 1'
#
loop_
_entity.id
_entity.type
_entity.pdbx_description
1 polymer ?
#
loop_
_entity_poly.entity_id
_entity_poly.type
_entity_poly.pdbx_seq_one_letter_code
_entity_poly.pdbx_strand_id
1 'polypeptide(L)'
;MKKKKIPKFKSMSEEAKFWDTHSLADYWSSFKKIDLSVELQKPKEETLIVRLQKGIKNRLERIAKSKGISVSSLARLWITEKLQSVK
;
A
#
# COMPACT_ATOMS: atom_id res chain seq x y z
N MET A 1 -8.56 16.47 35.41
CA MET A 1 -9.53 16.08 34.37
C MET A 1 -10.07 14.69 34.69
N LYS A 2 -11.40 14.50 34.70
CA LYS A 2 -12.04 13.23 35.10
C LYS A 2 -11.73 12.15 34.06
N LYS A 3 -11.07 11.06 34.48
CA LYS A 3 -10.75 9.91 33.63
C LYS A 3 -12.04 9.15 33.30
N LYS A 4 -12.54 9.25 32.07
CA LYS A 4 -13.70 8.46 31.61
C LYS A 4 -13.22 7.07 31.17
N LYS A 5 -13.95 6.03 31.57
CA LYS A 5 -13.71 4.63 31.18
C LYS A 5 -14.59 4.28 29.99
N ILE A 6 -14.07 3.49 29.05
CA ILE A 6 -14.85 2.97 27.92
C ILE A 6 -15.89 1.97 28.47
N PRO A 7 -17.19 2.12 28.16
CA PRO A 7 -18.23 1.21 28.63
C PRO A 7 -18.15 -0.16 27.93
N LYS A 8 -18.84 -1.17 28.48
CA LYS A 8 -19.00 -2.48 27.82
C LYS A 8 -20.21 -2.42 26.89
N PHE A 9 -19.98 -2.61 25.59
CA PHE A 9 -21.04 -2.66 24.59
C PHE A 9 -21.62 -4.08 24.46
N LYS A 10 -22.93 -4.17 24.20
CA LYS A 10 -23.63 -5.43 23.96
C LYS A 10 -23.61 -5.83 22.49
N SER A 11 -23.36 -4.88 21.58
CA SER A 11 -23.29 -5.12 20.13
C SER A 11 -22.37 -4.13 19.41
N MET A 12 -21.88 -4.52 18.23
CA MET A 12 -21.07 -3.65 17.36
C MET A 12 -21.82 -2.38 16.93
N SER A 13 -23.14 -2.46 16.72
CA SER A 13 -23.96 -1.30 16.32
C SER A 13 -24.09 -0.27 17.45
N GLU A 14 -24.15 -0.74 18.70
CA GLU A 14 -24.16 0.13 19.89
C GLU A 14 -22.82 0.86 20.06
N GLU A 15 -21.71 0.15 19.84
CA GLU A 15 -20.36 0.73 19.88
C GLU A 15 -20.17 1.81 18.81
N ALA A 16 -20.60 1.56 17.56
CA ALA A 16 -20.53 2.53 16.49
C ALA A 16 -21.30 3.82 16.84
N LYS A 17 -22.56 3.71 17.27
CA LYS A 17 -23.39 4.85 17.68
C LYS A 17 -22.79 5.64 18.85
N PHE A 18 -22.12 4.96 19.77
CA PHE A 18 -21.42 5.60 20.87
C PHE A 18 -20.27 6.48 20.36
N TRP A 19 -19.44 5.95 19.45
CA TRP A 19 -18.30 6.70 18.89
C TRP A 19 -18.71 7.77 17.88
N ASP A 20 -19.89 7.67 17.26
CA ASP A 20 -20.45 8.75 16.43
C ASP A 20 -20.75 10.03 17.24
N THR A 21 -20.99 9.88 18.55
CA THR A 21 -21.43 10.97 19.44
C THR A 21 -20.40 11.38 20.48
N HIS A 22 -19.35 10.58 20.68
CA HIS A 22 -18.33 10.79 21.72
C HIS A 22 -16.93 10.96 21.11
N SER A 23 -16.19 11.96 21.60
CA SER A 23 -14.80 12.18 21.19
C SER A 23 -13.87 11.11 21.77
N LEU A 24 -12.98 10.57 20.95
CA LEU A 24 -11.92 9.63 21.38
C LEU A 24 -10.97 10.26 22.41
N ALA A 25 -10.77 11.58 22.36
CA ALA A 25 -9.86 12.30 23.26
C ALA A 25 -10.28 12.18 24.74
N ASP A 26 -11.59 12.10 25.01
CA ASP A 26 -12.15 11.95 26.36
C ASP A 26 -11.76 10.61 27.01
N TYR A 27 -11.37 9.62 26.21
CA TYR A 27 -11.03 8.27 26.63
C TYR A 27 -9.56 7.94 26.40
N TRP A 28 -8.72 8.93 26.07
CA TRP A 28 -7.30 8.74 25.69
C TRP A 28 -6.52 7.89 26.70
N SER A 29 -6.75 8.12 27.99
CA SER A 29 -6.10 7.38 29.09
C SER A 29 -6.54 5.93 29.26
N SER A 30 -7.64 5.51 28.62
CA SER A 30 -8.16 4.14 28.65
C SER A 30 -7.64 3.27 27.50
N PHE A 31 -7.03 3.87 26.46
CA PHE A 31 -6.46 3.10 25.35
C PHE A 31 -5.11 2.49 25.73
N LYS A 32 -4.88 1.26 25.25
CA LYS A 32 -3.57 0.63 25.33
C LYS A 32 -2.70 1.18 24.21
N LYS A 33 -1.53 1.71 24.54
CA LYS A 33 -0.51 2.02 23.53
C LYS A 33 -0.11 0.73 22.83
N ILE A 34 -0.25 0.71 21.52
CA ILE A 34 0.28 -0.34 20.68
C ILE A 34 1.49 0.23 19.93
N ASP A 35 2.56 -0.55 19.88
CA ASP A 35 3.70 -0.23 19.03
C ASP A 35 3.40 -0.80 17.65
N LEU A 36 2.96 0.08 16.75
CA LEU A 36 2.64 -0.26 15.37
C LEU A 36 3.88 0.01 14.52
N SER A 37 4.69 -1.03 14.31
CA SER A 37 5.67 -1.06 13.22
C SER A 37 4.93 -1.28 11.91
N VAL A 38 4.56 -0.19 11.23
CA VAL A 38 4.04 -0.25 9.86
C VAL A 38 5.23 -0.13 8.92
N GLU A 39 5.71 -1.25 8.37
CA GLU A 39 6.71 -1.26 7.29
C GLU A 39 6.07 -0.75 5.98
N LEU A 40 5.83 0.56 5.89
CA LEU A 40 5.39 1.23 4.65
C LEU A 40 6.50 1.28 3.59
N GLN A 41 7.74 0.99 3.98
CA GLN A 41 8.95 1.23 3.20
C GLN A 41 9.83 -0.03 3.07
N LYS A 42 9.28 -1.19 2.72
CA LYS A 42 10.13 -2.19 2.07
C LYS A 42 10.40 -1.68 0.65
N PRO A 43 11.62 -1.22 0.29
CA PRO A 43 11.90 -0.89 -1.09
C PRO A 43 11.91 -2.21 -1.87
N LYS A 44 10.81 -2.53 -2.55
CA LYS A 44 10.71 -3.70 -3.44
C LYS A 44 11.45 -3.48 -4.76
N GLU A 45 12.53 -2.71 -4.76
CA GLU A 45 13.13 -2.17 -5.98
C GLU A 45 14.62 -2.45 -6.02
N GLU A 46 14.97 -3.71 -6.31
CA GLU A 46 16.24 -3.95 -6.99
C GLU A 46 16.14 -3.33 -8.41
N THR A 47 17.05 -2.40 -8.70
CA THR A 47 17.09 -1.71 -9.98
C THR A 47 18.06 -2.41 -10.93
N LEU A 48 17.58 -2.77 -12.12
CA LEU A 48 18.40 -3.30 -13.20
C LEU A 48 18.63 -2.23 -14.27
N ILE A 49 19.90 -1.88 -14.53
CA ILE A 49 20.28 -0.98 -15.64
C ILE A 49 20.61 -1.82 -16.87
N VAL A 50 19.84 -1.66 -17.94
CA VAL A 50 20.02 -2.42 -19.20
C VAL A 50 20.40 -1.47 -20.33
N ARG A 51 21.44 -1.81 -21.09
CA ARG A 51 21.79 -1.10 -22.34
C ARG A 51 20.89 -1.59 -23.47
N LEU A 52 20.19 -0.65 -24.12
CA LEU A 52 19.30 -0.94 -25.26
C LEU A 52 19.69 -0.07 -26.45
N GLN A 53 19.58 -0.62 -27.65
CA GLN A 53 19.68 0.18 -28.88
C GLN A 53 18.52 1.19 -28.93
N LYS A 54 18.78 2.39 -29.50
CA LYS A 54 17.79 3.49 -29.57
C LYS A 54 16.47 3.07 -30.19
N GLY A 55 16.49 2.28 -31.27
CA GLY A 55 15.27 1.79 -31.92
C GLY A 55 14.40 0.90 -31.02
N ILE A 56 15.04 0.04 -30.21
CA ILE A 56 14.34 -0.84 -29.26
C ILE A 56 13.72 -0.01 -28.15
N LYS A 57 14.46 0.94 -27.58
CA LYS A 57 13.96 1.86 -26.55
C LYS A 57 12.73 2.62 -27.03
N ASN A 58 12.79 3.23 -28.22
CA ASN A 58 11.68 3.98 -28.79
C ASN A 58 10.44 3.11 -29.01
N ARG A 59 10.63 1.86 -29.45
CA ARG A 59 9.53 0.91 -29.64
C ARG A 59 8.89 0.52 -28.30
N LEU A 60 9.70 0.30 -27.27
CA LEU A 60 9.24 -0.02 -25.92
C LEU A 60 8.42 1.14 -25.33
N GLU A 61 8.90 2.38 -25.47
CA GLU A 61 8.20 3.60 -25.03
C GLU A 61 6.85 3.77 -25.73
N ARG A 62 6.79 3.55 -27.05
CA ARG A 62 5.54 3.65 -27.81
C ARG A 62 4.50 2.64 -27.34
N ILE A 63 4.92 1.39 -27.09
CA ILE A 63 4.02 0.33 -26.63
C ILE A 63 3.54 0.62 -25.20
N ALA A 64 4.45 1.03 -24.32
CA ALA A 64 4.12 1.41 -22.95
C ALA A 64 3.08 2.54 -22.91
N LYS A 65 3.29 3.58 -23.73
CA LYS A 65 2.35 4.70 -23.90
C LYS A 65 0.98 4.23 -24.40
N SER A 66 0.92 3.37 -25.42
CA SER A 66 -0.36 2.84 -25.93
C SER A 66 -1.11 2.00 -24.90
N LYS A 67 -0.40 1.38 -23.95
CA LYS A 67 -0.98 0.57 -22.87
C LYS A 67 -1.27 1.37 -21.59
N GLY A 68 -0.92 2.66 -21.55
CA GLY A 68 -1.09 3.51 -20.38
C GLY A 68 -0.23 3.10 -19.17
N ILE A 69 0.89 2.41 -19.39
CA ILE A 69 1.80 1.95 -18.33
C ILE A 69 3.21 2.52 -18.50
N SER A 70 4.00 2.54 -17.43
CA SER A 70 5.40 2.96 -17.51
C SER A 70 6.25 1.96 -18.29
N VAL A 71 7.35 2.46 -18.86
CA VAL A 71 8.36 1.62 -19.56
C VAL A 71 8.92 0.54 -18.63
N SER A 72 9.18 0.89 -17.37
CA SER A 72 9.68 -0.04 -16.35
C SER A 72 8.66 -1.14 -16.04
N SER A 73 7.37 -0.81 -15.95
CA SER A 73 6.30 -1.79 -15.73
C SER A 73 6.11 -2.73 -16.91
N LEU A 74 6.15 -2.20 -18.14
CA LEU A 74 6.10 -3.02 -19.36
C LEU A 74 7.30 -3.97 -19.45
N ALA A 75 8.51 -3.46 -19.19
CA ALA A 75 9.72 -4.26 -19.20
C ALA A 75 9.65 -5.38 -18.16
N ARG A 76 9.21 -5.07 -16.93
CA ARG A 76 9.02 -6.05 -15.87
C ARG A 76 8.05 -7.16 -16.29
N LEU A 77 6.90 -6.79 -16.83
CA LEU A 77 5.88 -7.74 -17.30
C LEU A 77 6.47 -8.73 -18.32
N TRP A 78 7.12 -8.23 -19.37
CA TRP A 78 7.69 -9.08 -20.41
C TRP A 78 8.86 -9.94 -19.96
N ILE A 79 9.71 -9.41 -19.07
CA ILE A 79 10.81 -10.19 -18.47
C ILE A 79 10.21 -11.36 -17.66
N THR A 80 9.19 -11.09 -16.83
CA THR A 80 8.51 -12.13 -16.05
C THR A 80 7.84 -13.18 -16.94
N GLU A 81 7.11 -12.77 -17.97
CA GLU A 81 6.48 -13.69 -18.93
C GLU A 81 7.53 -14.59 -19.61
N LYS A 82 8.66 -14.01 -20.04
CA LYS A 82 9.73 -14.79 -20.67
C LYS A 82 10.39 -15.76 -19.71
N LEU A 83 10.69 -15.36 -18.47
CA LEU A 83 11.26 -16.26 -17.47
C LEU A 83 10.32 -17.43 -17.12
N GLN A 84 9.00 -17.19 -17.11
CA GLN A 84 8.02 -18.26 -16.90
C GLN A 84 7.94 -19.24 -18.07
N SER A 85 8.17 -18.76 -19.30
CA SER A 85 8.13 -19.59 -20.51
C SER A 85 9.37 -20.46 -20.72
N VAL A 86 10.49 -20.16 -20.05
CA VAL A 86 11.78 -20.87 -20.19
C VAL A 86 11.88 -22.03 -19.18
N LYS A 87 10.74 -22.62 -18.81
CA LYS A 87 10.67 -23.70 -17.82
C LYS A 87 10.63 -25.07 -18.46
#